data_AF-D9VPX4-F1
#
_entry.id   AF-D9VPX4-F1
#
_cell.length_a   1.000
_cell.length_b   1.000
_cell.length_c   1.000
_cell.angle_alpha   90.00
_cell.angle_beta   90.00
_cell.angle_gamma   90.00
#
_symmetry.space_group_name_H-M   'P 1'
#
loop_
_entity.id
_entity.type
_entity.pdbx_description
1 polymer ?
#
loop_
_entity_poly.entity_id
_entity_poly.type
_entity_poly.pdbx_seq_one_letter_code
_entity_poly.pdbx_strand_id
1 'polypeptide(L)'
;RATLTPLGSWAVWVKLEQICVAAQSPAGNIEQSAAAMLHGCARLTPGPARAEYQAWLAARPVGHAVSELLHAARGEDALLRGLAFEALRVVGAPAEREVRGALREPALRPYALLWLAEHDGVDPDDAQDVLTAEESTWLWVDTAAAIADHGEADLLARHLDSAVRTTVPRLLDEVRAVGHPRTVQVLVALAAAHPDPALAKAVRRAAFQVHTGGV
;
A
#
# COMPACT_ATOMS: atom_id res chain seq x y z
N ARG A 1 49.89 8.05 20.78
CA ARG A 1 48.55 7.48 21.11
C ARG A 1 47.59 8.68 21.14
N ALA A 2 46.62 8.75 20.23
CA ALA A 2 45.66 9.84 20.22
C ALA A 2 44.54 9.55 21.23
N THR A 3 44.13 10.55 22.02
CA THR A 3 43.02 10.49 22.97
C THR A 3 42.05 11.61 22.67
N LEU A 4 40.76 11.29 22.65
CA LEU A 4 39.71 12.29 22.46
C LEU A 4 39.69 13.27 23.64
N THR A 5 39.43 14.54 23.34
CA THR A 5 39.12 15.54 24.37
C THR A 5 37.74 15.22 24.98
N PRO A 6 37.40 15.78 26.15
CA PRO A 6 36.05 15.63 26.71
C PRO A 6 34.93 16.02 25.74
N LEU A 7 35.12 17.10 24.96
CA LEU A 7 34.17 17.50 23.91
C LEU A 7 34.14 16.50 22.74
N GLY A 8 35.28 15.94 22.35
CA GLY A 8 35.35 14.89 21.33
C GLY A 8 34.63 13.61 21.76
N SER A 9 34.79 13.19 23.02
CA SER A 9 34.08 12.03 23.59
C SER A 9 32.57 12.28 23.65
N TRP A 10 32.14 13.48 24.05
CA TRP A 10 30.72 13.85 24.05
C TRP A 10 30.14 13.83 22.63
N ALA A 11 30.83 14.42 21.65
CA ALA A 11 30.37 14.43 20.25
C ALA A 11 30.24 13.02 19.67
N VAL A 12 31.18 12.12 19.99
CA VAL A 12 31.10 10.70 19.62
C VAL A 12 29.92 10.02 20.30
N TRP A 13 29.69 10.26 21.59
CA TRP A 13 28.57 9.66 22.31
C TRP A 13 27.22 10.12 21.73
N VAL A 14 27.06 11.41 21.46
CA VAL A 14 25.85 11.95 20.81
C VAL A 14 25.65 11.32 19.43
N LYS A 15 26.73 11.14 18.65
CA LYS A 15 26.63 10.47 17.35
C LYS A 15 26.27 8.99 17.48
N LEU A 16 26.86 8.28 18.44
CA LEU A 16 26.52 6.89 18.72
C LEU A 16 25.08 6.74 19.19
N GLU A 17 24.58 7.63 20.05
CA GLU A 17 23.19 7.63 20.49
C GLU A 17 22.23 7.88 19.31
N GLN A 18 22.52 8.88 18.47
CA GLN A 18 21.77 9.14 17.24
C GLN A 18 21.75 7.92 16.31
N ILE A 19 22.89 7.23 16.15
CA ILE A 19 22.99 6.01 15.35
C ILE A 19 22.22 4.86 16.01
N CYS A 20 22.36 4.64 17.31
CA CYS A 20 21.69 3.55 18.04
C CYS A 20 20.17 3.73 18.08
N VAL A 21 19.68 4.97 18.17
CA VAL A 21 18.25 5.28 18.08
C VAL A 21 17.74 5.05 16.67
N ALA A 22 18.49 5.49 15.65
CA ALA A 22 18.13 5.26 14.25
C ALA A 22 18.22 3.78 13.83
N ALA A 23 19.13 3.01 14.46
CA ALA A 23 19.36 1.59 14.19
C ALA A 23 18.41 0.64 14.95
N GLN A 24 17.59 1.18 15.87
CA GLN A 24 16.56 0.39 16.53
C GLN A 24 15.35 0.27 15.62
N SER A 25 15.20 -0.89 14.99
CA SER A 25 13.92 -1.35 14.47
C SER A 25 13.20 -2.09 15.61
N PRO A 26 12.08 -1.56 16.14
CA PRO A 26 11.27 -2.24 17.16
C PRO A 26 11.00 -3.73 16.89
N ALA A 27 10.82 -4.12 15.64
CA ALA A 27 10.48 -5.47 15.18
C ALA A 27 11.64 -6.21 14.50
N GLY A 28 12.82 -5.59 14.32
CA GLY A 28 14.02 -6.21 13.77
C GLY A 28 14.09 -6.32 12.23
N ASN A 29 13.38 -5.48 11.49
CA ASN A 29 13.34 -5.51 10.02
C ASN A 29 14.46 -4.71 9.34
N ILE A 30 15.36 -4.08 10.10
CA ILE A 30 16.33 -3.12 9.56
C ILE A 30 17.25 -3.69 8.47
N GLU A 31 17.62 -4.97 8.55
CA GLU A 31 18.48 -5.64 7.55
C GLU A 31 17.70 -6.34 6.42
N GLN A 32 16.36 -6.28 6.44
CA GLN A 32 15.52 -7.00 5.49
C GLN A 32 15.41 -6.26 4.15
N SER A 33 15.01 -7.00 3.11
CA SER A 33 14.55 -6.41 1.85
C SER A 33 13.28 -5.56 2.08
N ALA A 34 12.96 -4.66 1.16
CA ALA A 34 11.74 -3.86 1.25
C ALA A 34 10.48 -4.74 1.40
N ALA A 35 10.33 -5.76 0.56
CA ALA A 35 9.17 -6.64 0.62
C ALA A 35 9.04 -7.38 1.97
N ALA A 36 10.15 -7.91 2.50
CA ALA A 36 10.14 -8.60 3.79
C ALA A 36 9.84 -7.65 4.96
N MET A 37 10.42 -6.43 4.93
CA MET A 37 10.12 -5.40 5.93
C MET A 37 8.64 -4.98 5.89
N LEU A 38 8.09 -4.70 4.71
CA LEU A 38 6.69 -4.31 4.54
C LEU A 38 5.75 -5.42 5.02
N HIS A 39 6.05 -6.67 4.68
CA HIS A 39 5.29 -7.83 5.16
C HIS A 39 5.37 -7.98 6.69
N GLY A 40 6.55 -7.75 7.28
CA GLY A 40 6.73 -7.71 8.74
C GLY A 40 5.89 -6.62 9.41
N CYS A 41 5.62 -5.51 8.71
CA CYS A 41 4.81 -4.40 9.19
C CYS A 41 3.30 -4.58 9.00
N ALA A 42 2.85 -5.56 8.22
CA ALA A 42 1.46 -5.76 7.84
C ALA A 42 0.47 -5.84 9.02
N ARG A 43 0.92 -6.35 10.17
CA ARG A 43 0.10 -6.52 11.39
C ARG A 43 0.32 -5.44 12.45
N LEU A 44 1.14 -4.44 12.14
CA LEU A 44 1.43 -3.34 13.05
C LEU A 44 0.38 -2.24 12.92
N THR A 45 0.16 -1.50 14.00
CA THR A 45 -0.62 -0.25 13.91
C THR A 45 0.19 0.83 13.17
N PRO A 46 -0.45 1.89 12.64
CA PRO A 46 0.23 2.86 11.77
C PRO A 46 1.48 3.52 12.38
N GLY A 47 1.45 3.84 13.68
CA GLY A 47 2.60 4.44 14.38
C GLY A 47 3.83 3.52 14.41
N PRO A 48 3.71 2.30 14.98
CA PRO A 48 4.77 1.30 14.94
C PRO A 48 5.26 0.94 13.53
N ALA A 49 4.36 0.77 12.55
CA ALA A 49 4.76 0.54 11.16
C ALA A 49 5.60 1.71 10.61
N ARG A 50 5.20 2.96 10.89
CA ARG A 50 5.98 4.14 10.50
C ARG A 50 7.36 4.18 11.14
N ALA A 51 7.49 3.77 12.40
CA ALA A 51 8.78 3.66 13.08
C ALA A 51 9.68 2.60 12.43
N GLU A 52 9.12 1.45 12.03
CA GLU A 52 9.84 0.43 11.25
C GLU A 52 10.34 0.98 9.91
N TYR A 53 9.49 1.71 9.18
CA TYR A 53 9.88 2.33 7.91
C TYR A 53 11.04 3.30 8.11
N GLN A 54 10.98 4.14 9.15
CA GLN A 54 12.05 5.09 9.47
C GLN A 54 13.38 4.39 9.79
N ALA A 55 13.35 3.34 10.61
CA ALA A 55 14.55 2.57 10.95
C ALA A 55 15.14 1.87 9.71
N TRP A 56 14.29 1.25 8.90
CA TRP A 56 14.70 0.59 7.65
C TRP A 56 15.32 1.60 6.67
N LEU A 57 14.71 2.77 6.50
CA LEU A 57 15.21 3.85 5.64
C LEU A 57 16.55 4.42 6.12
N ALA A 58 16.74 4.58 7.45
CA ALA A 58 17.96 5.13 8.03
C ALA A 58 19.21 4.28 7.77
N ALA A 59 19.03 2.97 7.52
CA ALA A 59 20.13 2.03 7.28
C ALA A 59 20.65 2.00 5.84
N ARG A 60 20.06 2.76 4.90
CA ARG A 60 20.40 2.63 3.47
C ARG A 60 20.33 3.94 2.68
N PRO A 61 21.00 4.04 1.51
CA PRO A 61 20.86 5.20 0.63
C PRO A 61 19.42 5.38 0.15
N VAL A 62 18.92 6.61 0.21
CA VAL A 62 17.52 6.94 -0.12
C VAL A 62 17.12 6.48 -1.53
N GLY A 63 17.98 6.68 -2.53
CA GLY A 63 17.70 6.23 -3.90
C GLY A 63 17.54 4.70 -4.02
N HIS A 64 18.33 3.94 -3.25
CA HIS A 64 18.21 2.48 -3.19
C HIS A 64 16.88 2.08 -2.51
N ALA A 65 16.56 2.69 -1.36
CA ALA A 65 15.31 2.47 -0.67
C ALA A 65 14.07 2.71 -1.55
N VAL A 66 14.03 3.84 -2.25
CA VAL A 66 12.91 4.19 -3.15
C VAL A 66 12.78 3.16 -4.27
N SER A 67 13.90 2.73 -4.86
CA SER A 67 13.91 1.70 -5.89
C SER A 67 13.38 0.35 -5.38
N GLU A 68 13.82 -0.09 -4.20
CA GLU A 68 13.34 -1.33 -3.58
C GLU A 68 11.85 -1.27 -3.21
N LEU A 69 11.37 -0.15 -2.68
CA LEU A 69 9.95 0.04 -2.34
C LEU A 69 9.07 -0.01 -3.60
N LEU A 70 9.46 0.70 -4.67
CA LEU A 70 8.74 0.64 -5.94
C LEU A 70 8.84 -0.75 -6.59
N HIS A 71 9.95 -1.47 -6.41
CA HIS A 71 10.05 -2.85 -6.88
C HIS A 71 9.08 -3.77 -6.13
N ALA A 72 8.99 -3.64 -4.80
CA ALA A 72 8.01 -4.37 -4.00
C ALA A 72 6.57 -4.04 -4.43
N ALA A 73 6.29 -2.76 -4.71
CA ALA A 73 4.97 -2.32 -5.14
C ALA A 73 4.52 -2.92 -6.48
N ARG A 74 5.45 -3.21 -7.40
CA ARG A 74 5.15 -3.85 -8.70
C ARG A 74 4.77 -5.33 -8.58
N GLY A 75 5.05 -5.95 -7.43
CA GLY A 75 4.70 -7.35 -7.18
C GLY A 75 3.19 -7.60 -7.21
N GLU A 76 2.81 -8.87 -7.15
CA GLU A 76 1.39 -9.28 -7.22
C GLU A 76 0.62 -9.06 -5.91
N ASP A 77 1.34 -8.84 -4.80
CA ASP A 77 0.73 -8.65 -3.48
C ASP A 77 0.20 -7.22 -3.32
N ALA A 78 -1.12 -7.07 -3.38
CA ALA A 78 -1.81 -5.81 -3.25
C ALA A 78 -1.57 -5.12 -1.90
N LEU A 79 -1.38 -5.89 -0.81
CA LEU A 79 -1.06 -5.32 0.48
C LEU A 79 0.32 -4.66 0.45
N LEU A 80 1.33 -5.36 -0.09
CA LEU A 80 2.68 -4.78 -0.20
C LEU A 80 2.71 -3.55 -1.09
N ARG A 81 1.86 -3.50 -2.12
CA ARG A 81 1.71 -2.30 -2.96
C ARG A 81 1.25 -1.08 -2.18
N GLY A 82 0.18 -1.22 -1.39
CA GLY A 82 -0.28 -0.14 -0.51
C GLY A 82 0.78 0.26 0.52
N LEU A 83 1.37 -0.72 1.22
CA LEU A 83 2.37 -0.45 2.27
C LEU A 83 3.64 0.20 1.69
N ALA A 84 4.05 -0.16 0.48
CA ALA A 84 5.19 0.48 -0.18
C ALA A 84 4.95 1.99 -0.39
N PHE A 85 3.74 2.40 -0.77
CA PHE A 85 3.39 3.82 -0.91
C PHE A 85 3.25 4.53 0.44
N GLU A 86 2.83 3.84 1.51
CA GLU A 86 2.94 4.37 2.88
C GLU A 86 4.39 4.62 3.29
N ALA A 87 5.30 3.69 3.00
CA ALA A 87 6.72 3.88 3.26
C ALA A 87 7.33 5.01 2.40
N LEU A 88 6.90 5.16 1.14
CA LEU A 88 7.33 6.28 0.29
C LEU A 88 6.88 7.64 0.84
N ARG A 89 5.75 7.74 1.55
CA ARG A 89 5.35 8.97 2.27
C ARG A 89 6.30 9.33 3.41
N VAL A 90 6.93 8.33 4.04
CA VAL A 90 7.97 8.55 5.04
C VAL A 90 9.25 9.10 4.39
N VAL A 91 9.55 8.70 3.15
CA VAL A 91 10.68 9.25 2.38
C VAL A 91 10.44 10.72 2.01
N GLY A 92 9.24 11.06 1.52
CA GLY A 92 8.87 12.42 1.13
C GLY A 92 9.54 12.88 -0.18
N ALA A 93 9.91 14.17 -0.26
CA ALA A 93 10.38 14.83 -1.48
C ALA A 93 11.47 14.07 -2.29
N PRO A 94 12.47 13.40 -1.68
CA PRO A 94 13.44 12.61 -2.44
C PRO A 94 12.84 11.48 -3.31
N ALA A 95 11.62 11.00 -3.01
CA ALA A 95 10.95 9.97 -3.79
C ALA A 95 10.17 10.52 -5.00
N GLU A 96 9.88 11.82 -5.04
CA GLU A 96 8.93 12.45 -5.97
C GLU A 96 9.21 12.10 -7.44
N ARG A 97 10.47 12.17 -7.86
CA ARG A 97 10.87 11.87 -9.25
C ARG A 97 10.51 10.44 -9.65
N GLU A 98 10.78 9.48 -8.80
CA GLU A 98 10.53 8.06 -9.06
C GLU A 98 9.02 7.75 -8.98
N VAL A 99 8.30 8.40 -8.05
CA VAL A 99 6.83 8.29 -7.97
C VAL A 99 6.15 8.84 -9.21
N ARG A 100 6.59 10.00 -9.74
CA ARG A 100 6.13 10.49 -11.05
C ARG A 100 6.43 9.52 -12.18
N GLY A 101 7.55 8.79 -12.08
CA GLY A 101 7.89 7.70 -13.00
C GLY A 101 6.83 6.59 -13.01
N ALA A 102 6.36 6.20 -11.82
CA ALA A 102 5.38 5.13 -11.61
C ALA A 102 3.97 5.45 -12.17
N LEU A 103 3.66 6.71 -12.50
CA LEU A 103 2.40 7.10 -13.17
C LEU A 103 2.19 6.41 -14.54
N ARG A 104 3.27 5.90 -15.15
CA ARG A 104 3.22 5.16 -16.42
C ARG A 104 2.86 3.70 -16.26
N GLU A 105 2.85 3.20 -15.03
CA GLU A 105 2.58 1.80 -14.71
C GLU A 105 1.14 1.68 -14.23
N PRO A 106 0.23 1.02 -14.97
CA PRO A 106 -1.19 0.99 -14.63
C PRO A 106 -1.47 0.52 -13.19
N ALA A 107 -0.72 -0.50 -12.75
CA ALA A 107 -0.80 -1.08 -11.41
C ALA A 107 -0.40 -0.11 -10.27
N LEU A 108 0.48 0.85 -10.54
CA LEU A 108 0.99 1.79 -9.53
C LEU A 108 0.36 3.17 -9.64
N ARG A 109 -0.26 3.48 -10.78
CA ARG A 109 -0.74 4.80 -11.12
C ARG A 109 -1.72 5.39 -10.09
N PRO A 110 -2.76 4.68 -9.61
CA PRO A 110 -3.66 5.24 -8.59
C PRO A 110 -2.93 5.60 -7.30
N TYR A 111 -2.01 4.74 -6.85
CA TYR A 111 -1.20 5.00 -5.66
C TYR A 111 -0.26 6.20 -5.84
N ALA A 112 0.38 6.31 -7.00
CA ALA A 112 1.26 7.42 -7.33
C ALA A 112 0.51 8.76 -7.43
N LEU A 113 -0.71 8.77 -7.96
CA LEU A 113 -1.56 9.96 -7.99
C LEU A 113 -1.92 10.44 -6.58
N LEU A 114 -2.37 9.52 -5.70
CA LEU A 114 -2.67 9.86 -4.31
C LEU A 114 -1.43 10.33 -3.54
N TRP A 115 -0.28 9.68 -3.76
CA TRP A 115 0.97 10.11 -3.15
C TRP A 115 1.37 11.52 -3.58
N LEU A 116 1.26 11.84 -4.88
CA LEU A 116 1.59 13.16 -5.41
C LEU A 116 0.61 14.23 -4.92
N ALA A 117 -0.68 13.92 -4.85
CA ALA A 117 -1.69 14.85 -4.31
C ALA A 117 -1.36 15.25 -2.87
N GLU A 118 -1.10 14.27 -2.00
CA GLU A 118 -0.70 14.54 -0.62
C GLU A 118 0.64 15.29 -0.55
N HIS A 119 1.60 14.93 -1.41
CA HIS A 119 2.89 15.62 -1.47
C HIS A 119 2.77 17.09 -1.88
N ASP A 120 1.83 17.39 -2.79
CA ASP A 120 1.52 18.74 -3.26
C ASP A 120 0.62 19.51 -2.28
N GLY A 121 0.23 18.89 -1.15
CA GLY A 121 -0.52 19.53 -0.07
C GLY A 121 -2.05 19.53 -0.26
N VAL A 122 -2.58 18.65 -1.12
CA VAL A 122 -4.03 18.41 -1.20
C VAL A 122 -4.52 17.85 0.13
N ASP A 123 -5.67 18.32 0.60
CA ASP A 123 -6.30 17.82 1.82
C ASP A 123 -6.56 16.30 1.69
N PRO A 124 -6.23 15.47 2.70
CA PRO A 124 -6.53 14.04 2.68
C PRO A 124 -7.99 13.70 2.35
N ASP A 125 -8.93 14.54 2.76
CA ASP A 125 -10.36 14.34 2.48
C ASP A 125 -10.70 14.54 0.99
N ASP A 126 -9.93 15.38 0.30
CA ASP A 126 -10.08 15.70 -1.13
C ASP A 126 -9.16 14.85 -2.03
N ALA A 127 -8.17 14.16 -1.45
CA ALA A 127 -7.14 13.45 -2.21
C ALA A 127 -7.71 12.39 -3.15
N GLN A 128 -8.86 11.78 -2.83
CA GLN A 128 -9.52 10.79 -3.69
C GLN A 128 -10.08 11.39 -5.00
N ASP A 129 -10.35 12.69 -5.04
CA ASP A 129 -10.94 13.37 -6.20
C ASP A 129 -9.95 13.53 -7.37
N VAL A 130 -8.65 13.30 -7.13
CA VAL A 130 -7.64 13.29 -8.20
C VAL A 130 -7.72 12.04 -9.08
N LEU A 131 -8.41 11.00 -8.62
CA LEU A 131 -8.60 9.75 -9.35
C LEU A 131 -9.79 9.86 -10.29
N THR A 132 -9.64 9.37 -11.51
CA THR A 132 -10.78 9.07 -12.36
C THR A 132 -11.63 7.94 -11.76
N ALA A 133 -12.90 7.84 -12.20
CA ALA A 133 -13.77 6.74 -11.74
C ALA A 133 -13.18 5.35 -12.01
N GLU A 134 -12.47 5.17 -13.13
CA GLU A 134 -11.79 3.93 -13.47
C GLU A 134 -10.63 3.66 -12.50
N GLU A 135 -9.79 4.66 -12.20
CA GLU A 135 -8.69 4.53 -11.23
C GLU A 135 -9.18 4.28 -9.81
N SER A 136 -10.27 4.93 -9.38
CA SER A 136 -10.91 4.66 -8.09
C SER A 136 -11.45 3.23 -8.02
N THR A 137 -12.08 2.74 -9.10
CA THR A 137 -12.58 1.36 -9.17
C THR A 137 -11.41 0.38 -9.13
N TRP A 138 -10.33 0.67 -9.84
CA TRP A 138 -9.12 -0.16 -9.89
C TRP A 138 -8.53 -0.29 -8.48
N LEU A 139 -8.37 0.83 -7.77
CA LEU A 139 -7.86 0.86 -6.40
C LEU A 139 -8.80 0.15 -5.41
N TRP A 140 -10.11 0.25 -5.62
CA TRP A 140 -11.10 -0.46 -4.81
C TRP A 140 -10.93 -1.98 -4.94
N VAL A 141 -10.68 -2.50 -6.15
CA VAL A 141 -10.43 -3.93 -6.38
C VAL A 141 -9.09 -4.35 -5.75
N ASP A 142 -8.03 -3.55 -5.87
CA ASP A 142 -6.72 -3.88 -5.28
C ASP A 142 -6.79 -3.89 -3.75
N THR A 143 -7.53 -2.95 -3.15
CA THR A 143 -7.80 -2.93 -1.70
C THR A 143 -8.59 -4.18 -1.27
N ALA A 144 -9.60 -4.59 -2.04
CA ALA A 144 -10.34 -5.81 -1.78
C ALA A 144 -9.44 -7.07 -1.90
N ALA A 145 -8.50 -7.08 -2.85
CA ALA A 145 -7.53 -8.16 -2.98
C ALA A 145 -6.61 -8.25 -1.75
N ALA A 146 -6.11 -7.11 -1.26
CA ALA A 146 -5.30 -7.06 -0.05
C ALA A 146 -6.06 -7.60 1.18
N ILE A 147 -7.33 -7.24 1.34
CA ILE A 147 -8.18 -7.73 2.44
C ILE A 147 -8.47 -9.23 2.27
N ALA A 148 -8.73 -9.70 1.04
CA ALA A 148 -9.01 -11.11 0.79
C ALA A 148 -7.81 -12.02 1.10
N ASP A 149 -6.58 -11.55 0.82
CA ASP A 149 -5.36 -12.33 1.01
C ASP A 149 -4.81 -12.24 2.45
N HIS A 150 -5.00 -11.11 3.14
CA HIS A 150 -4.33 -10.84 4.43
C HIS A 150 -5.26 -10.40 5.57
N GLY A 151 -6.52 -10.10 5.28
CA GLY A 151 -7.50 -9.60 6.24
C GLY A 151 -8.52 -10.65 6.69
N GLU A 152 -9.49 -10.19 7.47
CA GLU A 152 -10.62 -11.02 7.92
C GLU A 152 -11.79 -10.93 6.93
N ALA A 153 -12.57 -12.01 6.80
CA ALA A 153 -13.71 -12.07 5.88
C ALA A 153 -14.74 -10.95 6.13
N ASP A 154 -14.96 -10.59 7.40
CA ASP A 154 -15.88 -9.49 7.77
C ASP A 154 -15.42 -8.13 7.25
N LEU A 155 -14.10 -7.88 7.15
CA LEU A 155 -13.57 -6.66 6.56
C LEU A 155 -13.84 -6.60 5.06
N LEU A 156 -13.78 -7.76 4.39
CA LEU A 156 -14.06 -7.85 2.95
C LEU A 156 -15.54 -7.56 2.66
N ALA A 157 -16.45 -8.07 3.49
CA ALA A 157 -17.87 -7.74 3.39
C ALA A 157 -18.14 -6.25 3.64
N ARG A 158 -17.53 -5.65 4.67
CA ARG A 158 -17.64 -4.20 4.95
C ARG A 158 -17.07 -3.33 3.82
N HIS A 159 -16.03 -3.79 3.14
CA HIS A 159 -15.45 -3.10 1.98
C HIS A 159 -16.41 -3.08 0.78
N LEU A 160 -17.25 -4.11 0.64
CA LEU A 160 -18.36 -4.09 -0.32
C LEU A 160 -19.44 -3.09 0.08
N ASP A 161 -19.80 -3.09 1.35
CA ASP A 161 -20.82 -2.18 1.89
C ASP A 161 -20.38 -0.71 1.89
N SER A 162 -19.07 -0.41 1.92
CA SER A 162 -18.58 0.96 1.88
C SER A 162 -18.65 1.59 0.48
N ALA A 163 -18.81 0.77 -0.57
CA ALA A 163 -18.92 1.24 -1.96
C ALA A 163 -20.28 1.92 -2.29
N VAL A 164 -21.11 2.19 -1.29
CA VAL A 164 -22.53 2.63 -1.35
C VAL A 164 -22.78 4.00 -2.01
N ARG A 165 -21.78 4.64 -2.63
CA ARG A 165 -22.07 5.73 -3.60
C ARG A 165 -22.74 5.21 -4.88
N THR A 166 -22.73 3.90 -5.11
CA THR A 166 -23.23 3.24 -6.33
C THR A 166 -24.12 2.05 -5.97
N THR A 167 -25.09 1.71 -6.82
CA THR A 167 -25.89 0.48 -6.64
C THR A 167 -25.03 -0.75 -6.89
N VAL A 168 -25.25 -1.85 -6.15
CA VAL A 168 -24.49 -3.11 -6.33
C VAL A 168 -24.36 -3.54 -7.80
N PRO A 169 -25.42 -3.56 -8.63
CA PRO A 169 -25.28 -3.98 -10.03
C PRO A 169 -24.29 -3.12 -10.82
N ARG A 170 -24.36 -1.80 -10.61
CA ARG A 170 -23.46 -0.86 -11.29
C ARG A 170 -22.01 -1.03 -10.80
N LEU A 171 -21.80 -1.24 -9.50
CA LEU A 171 -20.47 -1.54 -8.96
C LEU A 171 -19.89 -2.81 -9.60
N LEU A 172 -20.71 -3.87 -9.73
CA LEU A 172 -20.26 -5.10 -10.38
C LEU A 172 -19.90 -4.87 -11.84
N ASP A 173 -20.66 -4.06 -12.58
CA ASP A 173 -20.32 -3.71 -13.97
C ASP A 173 -18.99 -2.94 -14.05
N GLU A 174 -18.77 -1.96 -13.17
CA GLU A 174 -17.53 -1.18 -13.08
C GLU A 174 -16.33 -2.09 -12.76
N VAL A 175 -16.46 -2.97 -11.74
CA VAL A 175 -15.41 -3.93 -11.33
C VAL A 175 -15.07 -4.94 -12.43
N ARG A 176 -16.05 -5.36 -13.24
CA ARG A 176 -15.79 -6.23 -14.40
C ARG A 176 -15.05 -5.50 -15.51
N ALA A 177 -15.35 -4.22 -15.72
CA ALA A 177 -14.80 -3.43 -16.83
C ALA A 177 -13.37 -2.92 -16.58
N VAL A 178 -12.99 -2.69 -15.31
CA VAL A 178 -11.73 -2.02 -14.94
C VAL A 178 -10.44 -2.79 -15.26
N GLY A 179 -10.55 -4.07 -15.66
CA GLY A 179 -9.39 -4.85 -16.13
C GLY A 179 -8.35 -5.17 -15.05
N HIS A 180 -8.72 -5.18 -13.77
CA HIS A 180 -7.80 -5.52 -12.67
C HIS A 180 -7.43 -7.02 -12.69
N PRO A 181 -6.15 -7.41 -12.56
CA PRO A 181 -5.72 -8.80 -12.66
C PRO A 181 -6.31 -9.71 -11.56
N ARG A 182 -6.69 -9.13 -10.42
CA ARG A 182 -7.32 -9.83 -9.27
C ARG A 182 -8.86 -9.83 -9.29
N THR A 183 -9.51 -9.31 -10.33
CA THR A 183 -10.98 -9.15 -10.36
C THR A 183 -11.71 -10.46 -10.06
N VAL A 184 -11.33 -11.56 -10.70
CA VAL A 184 -12.02 -12.86 -10.49
C VAL A 184 -11.85 -13.35 -9.05
N GLN A 185 -10.63 -13.31 -8.52
CA GLN A 185 -10.30 -13.75 -7.16
C GLN A 185 -11.07 -12.94 -6.12
N VAL A 186 -11.11 -11.62 -6.29
CA VAL A 186 -11.84 -10.70 -5.42
C VAL A 186 -13.34 -10.99 -5.44
N LEU A 187 -13.95 -11.16 -6.62
CA LEU A 187 -15.39 -11.46 -6.72
C LEU A 187 -15.72 -12.83 -6.08
N VAL A 188 -14.86 -13.83 -6.25
CA VAL A 188 -15.05 -15.14 -5.59
C VAL A 188 -14.96 -14.99 -4.06
N ALA A 189 -13.96 -14.28 -3.56
CA ALA A 189 -13.79 -14.06 -2.11
C ALA A 189 -14.96 -13.26 -1.51
N LEU A 190 -15.39 -12.19 -2.18
CA LEU A 190 -16.55 -11.39 -1.79
C LEU A 190 -17.82 -12.24 -1.71
N ALA A 191 -18.06 -13.09 -2.72
CA ALA A 191 -19.24 -13.95 -2.71
C ALA A 191 -19.21 -15.04 -1.62
N ALA A 192 -18.02 -15.43 -1.15
CA ALA A 192 -17.86 -16.37 -0.05
C ALA A 192 -18.02 -15.69 1.33
N ALA A 193 -17.60 -14.42 1.45
CA ALA A 193 -17.63 -13.66 2.68
C ALA A 193 -19.00 -13.01 2.99
N HIS A 194 -19.78 -12.65 1.96
CA HIS A 194 -20.97 -11.82 2.15
C HIS A 194 -22.16 -12.59 2.77
N PRO A 195 -22.79 -12.09 3.85
CA PRO A 195 -23.87 -12.80 4.56
C PRO A 195 -25.21 -12.84 3.78
N ASP A 196 -25.48 -11.85 2.93
CA ASP A 196 -26.68 -11.85 2.08
C ASP A 196 -26.55 -12.85 0.90
N PRO A 197 -27.37 -13.92 0.84
CA PRO A 197 -27.30 -14.92 -0.22
C PRO A 197 -27.68 -14.38 -1.61
N ALA A 198 -28.51 -13.33 -1.69
CA ALA A 198 -28.89 -12.72 -2.96
C ALA A 198 -27.71 -11.94 -3.55
N LEU A 199 -27.04 -11.14 -2.72
CA LEU A 199 -25.82 -10.43 -3.10
C LEU A 199 -24.71 -11.42 -3.47
N ALA A 200 -24.44 -12.42 -2.62
CA ALA A 200 -23.45 -13.45 -2.91
C ALA A 200 -23.68 -14.16 -4.26
N LYS A 201 -24.95 -14.39 -4.64
CA LYS A 201 -25.31 -14.96 -5.96
C LYS A 201 -25.01 -14.00 -7.11
N ALA A 202 -25.29 -12.70 -6.94
CA ALA A 202 -24.99 -11.68 -7.95
C ALA A 202 -23.47 -11.56 -8.17
N VAL A 203 -22.68 -11.53 -7.09
CA VAL A 203 -21.21 -11.46 -7.17
C VAL A 203 -20.63 -12.72 -7.85
N ARG A 204 -21.12 -13.93 -7.51
CA ARG A 204 -20.73 -15.18 -8.19
C ARG A 204 -21.00 -15.14 -9.70
N ARG A 205 -22.15 -14.59 -10.10
CA ARG A 205 -22.47 -14.42 -11.52
C ARG A 205 -21.49 -13.48 -12.21
N ALA A 206 -21.14 -12.37 -11.58
CA ALA A 206 -20.15 -11.43 -12.12
C ALA A 206 -18.77 -12.08 -12.28
N ALA A 207 -18.32 -12.87 -11.28
CA ALA A 207 -17.06 -13.62 -11.36
C ALA A 207 -17.04 -14.57 -12.57
N PHE A 208 -18.14 -15.31 -12.78
CA PHE A 208 -18.27 -16.22 -13.92
C PHE A 208 -18.22 -15.48 -15.26
N GLN A 209 -18.90 -14.34 -15.39
CA GLN A 209 -18.89 -13.52 -16.60
C GLN A 209 -17.48 -13.07 -16.99
N VAL A 210 -16.68 -12.61 -16.02
CA VAL A 210 -15.28 -12.23 -16.27
C VAL A 210 -14.46 -13.44 -16.73
N HIS A 211 -14.61 -14.58 -16.05
CA HIS A 211 -13.87 -15.80 -16.39
C HIS A 211 -14.16 -16.31 -17.81
N THR A 212 -15.40 -16.17 -18.29
CA THR A 212 -15.80 -16.61 -19.63
C THR A 212 -15.61 -15.54 -20.73
N GLY A 213 -15.03 -14.38 -20.42
CA GLY A 213 -14.86 -13.27 -21.37
C GLY A 213 -16.17 -12.58 -21.77
N GLY A 214 -17.21 -12.68 -20.94
CA GLY A 214 -18.55 -12.16 -21.22
C GLY A 214 -18.68 -10.68 -20.91
N VAL A 215 -18.94 -9.88 -21.96
CA VAL A 215 -19.43 -8.49 -21.89
C VAL A 215 -20.83 -8.49 -21.25
#